data_AF-A0A522DU76-F1
#
_entry.id   AF-A0A522DU76-F1
#
_cell.length_a   1.000
_cell.length_b   1.000
_cell.length_c   1.000
_cell.angle_alpha   90.00
_cell.angle_beta   90.00
_cell.angle_gamma   90.00
#
_symmetry.space_group_name_H-M   'P 1'
#
loop_
_entity.id
_entity.type
_entity.pdbx_description
1 polymer ?
#
loop_
_entity_poly.entity_id
_entity_poly.type
_entity_poly.pdbx_seq_one_letter_code
_entity_poly.pdbx_strand_id
1 'polypeptide(L)'
;LIIGIPNVGKSTLINILAGRTIAKTGNEPAVTKMLQRIDIGSNIILLDTPGMLWPNLDNKNSGYRLAVTGAIKDTAIKHDDIAFFAAEYLLEHYADFLKARFQLAQLPESEQELLDIIGKQRGCLRSGGHVDIDKASKLLLSELRTGTLGKISLETPAMMEQELAELVIIRAEKEARKKLRKQQWKGGR
;
A
#
# COMPACT_ATOMS: atom_id res chain seq x y z
N LEU A 1 -9.46 -13.36 -19.14
CA LEU A 1 -9.04 -13.62 -17.75
C LEU A 1 -8.48 -12.33 -17.17
N ILE A 2 -8.93 -11.91 -15.99
CA ILE A 2 -8.41 -10.71 -15.31
C ILE A 2 -7.69 -11.16 -14.05
N ILE A 3 -6.44 -10.71 -13.88
CA ILE A 3 -5.58 -11.03 -12.73
C ILE A 3 -5.03 -9.75 -12.11
N GLY A 4 -4.73 -9.79 -10.82
CA GLY A 4 -4.11 -8.68 -10.11
C GLY A 4 -4.28 -8.79 -8.59
N ILE A 5 -3.56 -7.94 -7.86
CA ILE A 5 -3.63 -7.87 -6.40
C ILE A 5 -5.03 -7.40 -5.91
N PRO A 6 -5.34 -7.49 -4.62
CA PRO A 6 -6.59 -6.93 -4.07
C PRO A 6 -6.73 -5.41 -4.34
N ASN A 7 -7.96 -4.92 -4.36
CA ASN A 7 -8.30 -3.49 -4.45
C ASN A 7 -7.85 -2.69 -5.70
N VAL A 8 -7.22 -3.31 -6.70
CA VAL A 8 -6.87 -2.63 -7.99
C VAL A 8 -8.05 -2.38 -8.94
N GLY A 9 -9.29 -2.61 -8.50
CA GLY A 9 -10.47 -2.33 -9.33
C GLY A 9 -10.85 -3.41 -10.35
N LYS A 10 -10.36 -4.66 -10.21
CA LYS A 10 -10.71 -5.79 -11.11
C LYS A 10 -12.22 -5.94 -11.33
N SER A 11 -12.97 -6.07 -10.24
CA SER A 11 -14.44 -6.26 -10.29
C SER A 11 -15.16 -5.00 -10.79
N THR A 12 -14.63 -3.81 -10.53
CA THR A 12 -15.14 -2.56 -11.09
C THR A 12 -14.99 -2.54 -12.61
N LEU A 13 -13.80 -2.87 -13.13
CA LEU A 13 -13.55 -2.97 -14.57
C LEU A 13 -14.48 -3.99 -15.23
N ILE A 14 -14.70 -5.14 -14.59
CA ILE A 14 -15.62 -6.17 -15.07
C ILE A 14 -17.05 -5.64 -15.18
N ASN A 15 -17.55 -4.97 -14.14
CA ASN A 15 -18.91 -4.42 -14.16
C ASN A 15 -19.08 -3.36 -15.25
N ILE A 16 -18.06 -2.52 -15.48
CA ILE A 16 -18.05 -1.54 -16.57
C ILE A 16 -18.11 -2.24 -17.93
N LEU A 17 -17.26 -3.24 -18.15
CA LEU A 17 -17.22 -3.99 -19.42
C LEU A 17 -18.50 -4.80 -19.66
N ALA A 18 -19.14 -5.29 -18.59
CA ALA A 18 -20.40 -6.01 -18.68
C ALA A 18 -21.64 -5.10 -18.82
N GLY A 19 -21.49 -3.78 -18.60
CA GLY A 19 -22.58 -2.81 -18.61
C GLY A 19 -23.61 -2.98 -17.48
N ARG A 20 -23.31 -3.80 -16.46
CA ARG A 20 -24.19 -4.10 -15.33
C ARG A 20 -23.39 -4.54 -14.11
N THR A 21 -23.97 -4.39 -12.93
CA THR A 21 -23.35 -4.84 -11.67
C THR A 21 -23.49 -6.36 -11.52
N ILE A 22 -22.39 -7.10 -11.64
CA ILE A 22 -22.33 -8.57 -11.53
C ILE A 22 -21.35 -8.98 -10.44
N ALA A 23 -20.12 -8.46 -10.51
CA ALA A 23 -19.08 -8.74 -9.55
C ALA A 23 -19.26 -7.83 -8.33
N LYS A 24 -19.17 -8.41 -7.12
CA LYS A 24 -19.24 -7.65 -5.88
C LYS A 24 -18.04 -6.71 -5.81
N THR A 25 -18.29 -5.42 -5.60
CA THR A 25 -17.26 -4.41 -5.40
C THR A 25 -17.18 -3.99 -3.93
N GLY A 26 -16.01 -3.56 -3.49
CA GLY A 26 -15.74 -3.07 -2.15
C GLY A 26 -14.26 -2.71 -2.02
N ASN A 27 -13.94 -1.77 -1.14
CA ASN A 27 -12.55 -1.33 -0.90
C ASN A 27 -11.84 -2.18 0.18
N GLU A 28 -12.39 -3.35 0.48
CA GLU A 28 -11.79 -4.31 1.41
C GLU A 28 -11.07 -5.42 0.64
N PRO A 29 -9.86 -5.82 1.05
CA PRO A 29 -9.19 -6.96 0.44
C PRO A 29 -10.00 -8.25 0.60
N ALA A 30 -9.96 -9.09 -0.44
CA ALA A 30 -10.64 -10.40 -0.53
C ALA A 30 -12.18 -10.36 -0.66
N VAL A 31 -12.73 -9.33 -1.32
CA VAL A 31 -14.16 -9.27 -1.70
C VAL A 31 -14.54 -10.39 -2.68
N THR A 32 -13.77 -10.59 -3.75
CA THR A 32 -13.93 -11.73 -4.68
C THR A 32 -13.30 -12.97 -4.06
N LYS A 33 -14.14 -13.97 -3.74
CA LYS A 33 -13.71 -15.21 -3.05
C LYS A 33 -13.58 -16.42 -3.98
N MET A 34 -14.26 -16.40 -5.12
CA MET A 34 -14.27 -17.51 -6.07
C MET A 34 -14.08 -16.98 -7.49
N LEU A 35 -13.57 -17.85 -8.37
CA LEU A 35 -13.46 -17.54 -9.79
C LEU A 35 -14.87 -17.49 -10.41
N GLN A 36 -15.16 -16.45 -11.18
CA GLN A 36 -16.46 -16.26 -11.82
C GLN A 36 -16.32 -16.11 -13.33
N ARG A 37 -17.19 -16.80 -14.09
CA ARG A 37 -17.36 -16.61 -15.54
C ARG A 37 -18.44 -15.58 -15.79
N ILE A 38 -18.08 -14.53 -16.53
CA ILE A 38 -18.97 -13.41 -16.82
C ILE A 38 -18.99 -13.21 -18.32
N ASP A 39 -20.15 -13.47 -18.93
CA ASP A 39 -20.39 -13.16 -20.34
C ASP A 39 -20.69 -11.66 -20.48
N ILE A 40 -19.89 -10.98 -21.31
CA ILE A 40 -20.04 -9.55 -21.61
C ILE A 40 -20.61 -9.30 -23.02
N GLY A 41 -21.11 -10.35 -23.68
CA GLY A 41 -21.59 -10.29 -25.05
C GLY A 41 -20.46 -10.43 -26.07
N SER A 42 -20.83 -10.36 -27.35
CA SER A 42 -19.88 -10.45 -28.49
C SER A 42 -18.99 -11.70 -28.48
N ASN A 43 -19.50 -12.81 -27.92
CA ASN A 43 -18.74 -14.05 -27.68
C ASN A 43 -17.49 -13.87 -26.79
N ILE A 44 -17.47 -12.84 -25.93
CA ILE A 44 -16.38 -12.58 -24.99
C ILE A 44 -16.81 -12.98 -23.58
N ILE A 45 -16.01 -13.84 -22.96
CA ILE A 45 -16.18 -14.25 -21.57
C ILE A 45 -15.01 -13.74 -20.73
N LEU A 46 -15.32 -12.95 -19.71
CA LEU A 46 -14.38 -12.54 -18.68
C LEU A 46 -14.35 -13.57 -17.54
N LEU A 47 -13.16 -13.74 -16.97
CA LEU A 47 -12.95 -14.54 -15.77
C LEU A 47 -12.51 -13.58 -14.66
N ASP A 48 -13.37 -13.35 -13.66
CA ASP A 48 -13.00 -12.64 -12.43
C ASP A 48 -12.21 -13.59 -11.52
N THR A 49 -11.11 -13.11 -10.97
CA THR A 49 -10.27 -13.90 -10.06
C THR A 49 -10.12 -13.18 -8.73
N PRO A 50 -10.08 -13.91 -7.60
CA PRO A 50 -9.69 -13.34 -6.32
C PRO A 50 -8.39 -12.56 -6.42
N GLY A 51 -8.29 -11.45 -5.69
CA GLY A 51 -7.04 -10.71 -5.60
C GLY A 51 -5.96 -11.56 -4.95
N MET A 52 -4.83 -11.74 -5.64
CA MET A 52 -3.72 -12.57 -5.17
C MET A 52 -2.53 -11.68 -4.84
N LEU A 53 -1.99 -11.80 -3.63
CA LEU A 53 -0.71 -11.20 -3.24
C LEU A 53 0.39 -12.26 -3.29
N TRP A 54 1.61 -11.85 -3.59
CA TRP A 54 2.76 -12.74 -3.50
C TRP A 54 3.06 -13.06 -2.03
N PRO A 55 3.33 -14.34 -1.68
CA PRO A 55 3.53 -14.76 -0.29
C PRO A 55 4.80 -14.19 0.35
N ASN A 56 5.82 -13.86 -0.45
CA ASN A 56 7.08 -13.29 0.02
C ASN A 56 7.31 -11.93 -0.63
N LEU A 57 6.98 -10.86 0.10
CA LEU A 57 7.44 -9.53 -0.26
C LEU A 57 8.85 -9.33 0.32
N ASP A 58 9.87 -9.62 -0.50
CA ASP A 58 11.26 -9.35 -0.11
C ASP A 58 11.58 -7.85 -0.11
N ASN A 59 10.88 -7.08 -0.95
CA ASN A 59 10.97 -5.63 -0.99
C ASN A 59 10.12 -5.02 0.12
N LYS A 60 10.78 -4.40 1.10
CA LYS A 60 10.12 -3.70 2.20
C LYS A 60 9.29 -2.51 1.71
N ASN A 61 9.83 -1.71 0.78
CA ASN A 61 9.16 -0.53 0.24
C ASN A 61 7.87 -0.91 -0.47
N SER A 62 7.89 -1.98 -1.28
CA SER A 62 6.67 -2.51 -1.89
C SER A 62 5.61 -2.90 -0.85
N GLY A 63 6.02 -3.40 0.31
CA GLY A 63 5.10 -3.81 1.38
C GLY A 63 4.38 -2.61 1.98
N TYR A 64 5.13 -1.56 2.29
CA TYR A 64 4.55 -0.31 2.75
C TYR A 64 3.68 0.34 1.68
N ARG A 65 4.12 0.41 0.41
CA ARG A 65 3.29 0.95 -0.70
C ARG A 65 1.96 0.21 -0.86
N LEU A 66 1.97 -1.11 -0.76
CA LEU A 66 0.75 -1.93 -0.79
C LEU A 66 -0.15 -1.67 0.42
N ALA A 67 0.42 -1.41 1.60
CA ALA A 67 -0.34 -1.06 2.79
C ALA A 67 -0.92 0.36 2.71
N VAL A 68 -0.13 1.35 2.24
CA VAL A 68 -0.57 2.73 2.04
C VAL A 68 -1.75 2.79 1.06
N THR A 69 -1.68 2.05 -0.05
CA THR A 69 -2.76 2.01 -1.06
C THR A 69 -3.95 1.11 -0.67
N GLY A 70 -3.86 0.37 0.44
CA GLY A 70 -4.93 -0.49 0.93
C GLY A 70 -5.05 -1.83 0.20
N ALA A 71 -4.04 -2.27 -0.55
CA ALA A 71 -4.01 -3.58 -1.19
C ALA A 71 -3.82 -4.73 -0.18
N ILE A 72 -3.23 -4.44 0.98
CA ILE A 72 -3.10 -5.35 2.13
C ILE A 72 -4.06 -4.89 3.23
N LYS A 73 -4.62 -5.84 4.00
CA LYS A 73 -5.49 -5.50 5.13
C LYS A 73 -4.72 -4.73 6.20
N ASP A 74 -5.36 -3.71 6.74
CA ASP A 74 -4.87 -2.83 7.81
C ASP A 74 -4.46 -3.58 9.10
N THR A 75 -4.79 -4.87 9.25
CA THR A 75 -4.37 -5.70 10.38
C THR A 75 -2.96 -6.26 10.28
N ALA A 76 -2.28 -6.11 9.13
CA ALA A 76 -0.97 -6.73 8.90
C ALA A 76 0.22 -5.90 9.43
N ILE A 77 0.06 -4.57 9.51
CA ILE A 77 1.09 -3.61 9.92
C ILE A 77 0.38 -2.52 10.71
N LYS A 78 1.05 -1.95 11.73
CA LYS A 78 0.45 -0.85 12.50
C LYS A 78 0.30 0.40 11.63
N HIS A 79 -0.76 1.18 11.86
CA HIS A 79 -1.07 2.36 11.03
C HIS A 79 -0.02 3.46 11.14
N ASP A 80 0.62 3.60 12.31
CA ASP A 80 1.70 4.56 12.55
C ASP A 80 2.89 4.26 11.64
N ASP A 81 3.37 3.01 11.58
CA ASP A 81 4.49 2.62 10.70
C ASP A 81 4.16 2.89 9.21
N ILE A 82 2.94 2.56 8.76
CA ILE A 82 2.50 2.80 7.38
C ILE A 82 2.40 4.31 7.09
N ALA A 83 1.84 5.08 8.02
CA ALA A 83 1.67 6.51 7.87
C ALA A 83 2.98 7.27 7.94
N PHE A 84 3.94 6.83 8.75
CA PHE A 84 5.29 7.38 8.78
C PHE A 84 6.00 7.19 7.44
N PHE A 85 5.97 5.98 6.87
CA PHE A 85 6.50 5.74 5.52
C PHE A 85 5.83 6.65 4.47
N ALA A 86 4.51 6.80 4.52
CA ALA A 86 3.79 7.68 3.60
C ALA A 86 4.17 9.16 3.81
N ALA A 87 4.24 9.61 5.07
CA ALA A 87 4.57 10.98 5.43
C ALA A 87 6.00 11.35 5.00
N GLU A 88 6.99 10.50 5.27
CA GLU A 88 8.37 10.67 4.81
C GLU A 88 8.42 10.84 3.28
N TYR A 89 7.79 9.92 2.55
CA TYR A 89 7.74 9.98 1.09
C TYR A 89 7.05 11.25 0.55
N LEU A 90 5.97 11.69 1.21
CA LEU A 90 5.26 12.91 0.82
C LEU A 90 6.07 14.17 1.11
N LEU A 91 6.82 14.21 2.22
CA LEU A 91 7.70 15.34 2.56
C LEU A 91 8.79 15.48 1.50
N GLU A 92 9.37 14.37 1.05
CA GLU A 92 10.45 14.37 0.06
C GLU A 92 9.96 14.71 -1.36
N HIS A 93 8.86 14.10 -1.81
CA HIS A 93 8.48 14.14 -3.23
C HIS A 93 7.22 14.96 -3.54
N TYR A 94 6.39 15.27 -2.53
CA TYR A 94 5.09 15.91 -2.70
C TYR A 94 4.85 17.03 -1.67
N ALA A 95 5.92 17.74 -1.28
CA ALA A 95 5.88 18.83 -0.31
C ALA A 95 4.81 19.89 -0.63
N ASP A 96 4.62 20.22 -1.90
CA ASP A 96 3.63 21.21 -2.33
C ASP A 96 2.19 20.76 -2.06
N PHE A 97 1.89 19.46 -2.19
CA PHE A 97 0.56 18.92 -1.87
C PHE A 97 0.30 19.00 -0.37
N LEU A 98 1.31 18.70 0.45
CA LEU A 98 1.22 18.84 1.92
C LEU A 98 0.99 20.30 2.32
N LYS A 99 1.79 21.23 1.77
CA LYS A 99 1.67 22.66 2.03
C LYS A 99 0.29 23.18 1.66
N ALA A 100 -0.21 22.81 0.47
CA ALA A 100 -1.54 23.22 0.02
C ALA A 100 -2.66 22.62 0.88
N ARG A 101 -2.59 21.32 1.21
CA ARG A 101 -3.65 20.62 1.94
C ARG A 101 -3.75 21.03 3.40
N PHE A 102 -2.61 21.24 4.06
CA PHE A 102 -2.51 21.51 5.49
C PHE A 102 -2.08 22.95 5.80
N GLN A 103 -2.05 23.83 4.79
CA GLN A 103 -1.73 25.25 4.92
C GLN A 103 -0.40 25.49 5.66
N LEU A 104 0.61 24.69 5.33
CA LEU A 104 1.89 24.69 6.02
C LEU A 104 2.73 25.87 5.54
N ALA A 105 3.07 26.79 6.45
CA ALA A 105 3.96 27.90 6.15
C ALA A 105 5.40 27.42 5.89
N GLN A 106 5.83 26.41 6.64
CA GLN A 106 7.11 25.72 6.50
C GLN A 106 6.87 24.21 6.48
N LEU A 107 7.72 23.49 5.76
CA LEU A 107 7.62 22.04 5.71
C LEU A 107 8.15 21.46 7.04
N PRO A 108 7.46 20.49 7.66
CA PRO A 108 7.96 19.79 8.83
C PRO A 108 9.29 19.09 8.54
N GLU A 109 10.14 18.95 9.54
CA GLU A 109 11.45 18.30 9.41
C GLU A 109 11.35 16.76 9.50
N SER A 110 10.23 16.25 10.01
CA SER A 110 10.01 14.80 10.18
C SER A 110 8.57 14.40 9.92
N GLU A 111 8.38 13.12 9.62
CA GLU A 111 7.10 12.44 9.51
C GLU A 111 6.29 12.52 10.81
N GLN A 112 6.95 12.49 11.97
CA GLN A 112 6.31 12.64 13.27
C GLN A 112 5.74 14.05 13.45
N GLU A 113 6.53 15.07 13.13
CA GLU A 113 6.07 16.46 13.21
C GLU A 113 4.91 16.73 12.26
N LEU A 114 4.95 16.16 11.05
CA LEU A 114 3.84 16.24 10.10
C LEU A 114 2.56 15.63 10.69
N LEU A 115 2.62 14.42 11.25
CA LEU A 115 1.46 13.79 11.86
C LEU A 115 0.94 14.56 13.09
N ASP A 116 1.82 15.17 13.88
CA ASP A 116 1.43 16.04 14.99
C ASP A 116 0.69 17.29 14.51
N ILE A 117 1.17 17.93 13.44
CA ILE A 117 0.50 19.10 12.83
C ILE A 117 -0.88 18.69 12.29
N ILE A 118 -0.95 17.62 11.50
CA ILE A 118 -2.21 17.09 10.96
C ILE A 118 -3.17 16.77 12.10
N GLY A 119 -2.69 16.10 13.13
CA GLY A 119 -3.49 15.69 14.28
C GLY A 119 -4.06 16.87 15.06
N LYS A 120 -3.27 17.92 15.29
CA LYS A 120 -3.74 19.18 15.90
C LYS A 120 -4.79 19.87 15.02
N GLN A 121 -4.53 20.01 13.73
CA GLN A 121 -5.43 20.69 12.80
C GLN A 121 -6.77 19.97 12.61
N ARG A 122 -6.76 18.63 12.64
CA ARG A 122 -7.93 17.79 12.39
C ARG A 122 -8.63 17.31 13.66
N GLY A 123 -8.16 17.74 14.84
CA GLY A 123 -8.74 17.35 16.12
C GLY A 123 -8.53 15.87 16.47
N CYS A 124 -7.49 15.23 15.91
CA CYS A 124 -7.07 13.89 16.31
C CYS A 124 -6.34 13.98 17.65
N LEU A 125 -7.09 14.17 18.74
CA LEU A 125 -6.54 14.37 20.09
C LEU A 125 -6.95 13.25 21.05
N ARG A 126 -6.12 13.05 22.07
CA ARG A 126 -6.37 12.22 23.25
C ARG A 126 -6.55 13.09 24.48
N SER A 127 -6.90 12.48 25.62
CA SER A 127 -6.94 13.16 26.91
C SER A 127 -5.65 13.93 27.20
N GLY A 128 -5.75 15.14 27.74
CA GLY A 128 -4.60 16.01 28.02
C GLY A 128 -4.12 16.83 26.83
N GLY A 129 -4.82 16.81 25.69
CA GLY A 129 -4.50 17.66 24.53
C GLY A 129 -3.35 17.13 23.65
N HIS A 130 -2.87 15.91 23.93
CA HIS A 130 -1.87 15.24 23.10
C HIS A 130 -2.48 14.69 21.81
N VAL A 131 -1.69 14.67 20.74
CA VAL A 131 -2.12 14.13 19.45
C VAL A 131 -2.30 12.61 19.53
N ASP A 132 -3.40 12.14 18.94
CA ASP A 132 -3.66 10.75 18.70
C ASP A 132 -3.04 10.31 17.38
N ILE A 133 -1.81 9.80 17.44
CA ILE A 133 -1.04 9.39 16.25
C ILE A 133 -1.78 8.33 15.42
N ASP A 134 -2.49 7.36 16.03
CA ASP A 134 -3.23 6.34 15.27
C ASP A 134 -4.39 6.98 14.47
N LYS A 135 -5.13 7.93 15.07
CA LYS A 135 -6.18 8.67 14.35
C LYS A 135 -5.61 9.56 13.26
N ALA A 136 -4.51 10.29 13.53
CA ALA A 136 -3.84 11.12 12.54
C ALA A 136 -3.30 10.28 11.36
N SER A 137 -2.72 9.11 11.68
CA SER A 137 -2.24 8.13 10.70
C SER A 137 -3.36 7.63 9.79
N LYS A 138 -4.48 7.19 10.37
CA LYS A 138 -5.67 6.76 9.61
C LYS A 138 -6.23 7.87 8.73
N LEU A 139 -6.24 9.11 9.22
CA LEU A 139 -6.69 10.27 8.46
C LEU A 139 -5.78 10.53 7.26
N LEU A 140 -4.45 10.58 7.47
CA LEU A 140 -3.49 10.78 6.39
C LEU A 140 -3.63 9.69 5.31
N LEU A 141 -3.66 8.42 5.72
CA LEU A 141 -3.82 7.30 4.80
C LEU A 141 -5.17 7.36 4.07
N SER A 142 -6.25 7.77 4.74
CA SER A 142 -7.55 7.96 4.11
C SER A 142 -7.54 9.09 3.07
N GLU A 143 -6.92 10.23 3.38
CA GLU A 143 -6.81 11.35 2.43
C GLU A 143 -5.95 10.98 1.20
N LEU A 144 -4.93 10.14 1.38
CA LEU A 144 -4.12 9.61 0.29
C LEU A 144 -4.92 8.63 -0.57
N ARG A 145 -5.58 7.64 0.05
CA ARG A 145 -6.40 6.61 -0.64
C ARG A 145 -7.59 7.19 -1.40
N THR A 146 -8.18 8.29 -0.90
CA THR A 146 -9.30 8.99 -1.55
C THR A 146 -8.85 9.98 -2.62
N GLY A 147 -7.54 10.23 -2.76
CA GLY A 147 -7.00 11.24 -3.67
C GLY A 147 -7.22 12.69 -3.20
N THR A 148 -7.64 12.90 -1.94
CA THR A 148 -7.87 14.23 -1.36
C THR A 148 -6.60 15.08 -1.33
N LEU A 149 -5.43 14.45 -1.13
CA LEU A 149 -4.13 15.10 -1.20
C LEU A 149 -3.70 15.47 -2.62
N GLY A 150 -4.27 14.82 -3.63
CA GLY A 150 -3.90 14.98 -5.04
C GLY A 150 -3.53 13.66 -5.71
N LYS A 151 -3.03 13.77 -6.94
CA LYS A 151 -2.58 12.62 -7.74
C LYS A 151 -1.15 12.27 -7.38
N ILE A 152 -0.97 11.22 -6.59
CA ILE A 152 0.32 10.80 -6.04
C ILE A 152 0.66 9.40 -6.55
N SER A 153 1.90 9.22 -7.02
CA SER A 153 2.51 7.91 -7.23
C SER A 153 3.55 7.67 -6.14
N LEU A 154 3.53 6.50 -5.50
CA LEU A 154 4.46 6.14 -4.41
C LEU A 154 5.77 5.50 -4.92
N GLU A 155 5.93 5.40 -6.23
CA GLU A 155 7.13 4.91 -6.88
C GLU A 155 7.32 5.55 -8.25
N THR A 156 8.55 5.49 -8.73
CA THR A 156 8.93 5.85 -10.09
C THR A 156 9.71 4.68 -10.72
N PRO A 157 9.79 4.61 -12.06
CA PRO A 157 10.59 3.58 -12.73
C PRO A 157 12.04 3.57 -12.24
N ALA A 158 12.67 4.74 -12.08
CA ALA A 158 14.05 4.85 -11.61
C ALA A 158 14.24 4.32 -10.18
N MET A 159 13.31 4.63 -9.27
CA MET A 159 13.34 4.06 -7.91
C MET A 159 13.23 2.53 -7.94
N MET A 160 12.34 1.99 -8.78
CA MET A 160 12.15 0.55 -8.88
C MET A 160 13.37 -0.16 -9.47
N GLU A 161 14.06 0.43 -10.44
CA GLU A 161 15.32 -0.11 -10.98
C GLU A 161 16.38 -0.23 -9.88
N GLN A 162 16.53 0.80 -9.04
CA GLN A 162 17.45 0.79 -7.90
C GLN A 162 17.07 -0.28 -6.87
N GLU A 163 15.81 -0.30 -6.44
CA GLU A 163 15.33 -1.28 -5.46
C GLU A 163 15.45 -2.73 -5.96
N LEU A 164 15.21 -2.98 -7.25
CA LEU A 164 15.39 -4.30 -7.85
C LEU A 164 16.85 -4.74 -7.85
N ALA A 165 17.79 -3.84 -8.12
CA ALA A 165 19.22 -4.14 -8.04
C ALA A 165 19.64 -4.51 -6.60
N GLU A 166 19.18 -3.76 -5.61
CA GLU A 166 19.42 -4.05 -4.19
C GLU A 166 18.83 -5.41 -3.77
N LEU A 167 17.63 -5.74 -4.25
CA LEU A 167 16.97 -7.00 -3.94
C LEU A 167 17.70 -8.21 -4.49
N VAL A 168 18.37 -8.10 -5.63
CA VAL A 168 19.21 -9.18 -6.16
C VAL A 168 20.32 -9.50 -5.18
N ILE A 169 20.98 -8.48 -4.62
CA ILE A 169 22.05 -8.63 -3.63
C ILE A 169 21.50 -9.28 -2.35
N ILE A 170 20.41 -8.74 -1.80
CA ILE A 170 19.76 -9.25 -0.58
C ILE A 170 19.34 -10.73 -0.74
N ARG A 171 18.81 -11.11 -1.91
CA ARG A 171 18.42 -12.50 -2.18
C ARG A 171 19.63 -13.43 -2.23
N ALA A 172 20.70 -13.02 -2.91
CA ALA A 172 21.93 -13.80 -2.97
C ALA A 172 22.52 -14.05 -1.58
N GLU A 173 22.56 -13.02 -0.71
CA GLU A 173 23.01 -13.13 0.67
C GLU A 173 22.13 -14.06 1.52
N LYS A 174 20.79 -13.90 1.42
CA LYS A 174 19.82 -14.78 2.09
C LYS A 174 20.00 -16.24 1.68
N GLU A 175 20.21 -16.50 0.39
CA GLU A 175 20.46 -17.85 -0.12
C GLU A 175 21.78 -18.44 0.36
N ALA A 176 22.87 -17.65 0.34
CA ALA A 176 24.17 -18.07 0.88
C ALA A 176 24.07 -18.42 2.37
N ARG A 177 23.40 -17.58 3.17
CA ARG A 177 23.15 -17.83 4.60
C ARG A 177 22.31 -19.08 4.84
N LYS A 178 21.29 -19.33 4.00
CA LYS A 178 20.47 -20.55 4.06
C LYS A 178 21.31 -21.79 3.72
N LYS A 179 22.21 -21.73 2.74
CA LYS A 179 23.12 -22.83 2.38
C LYS A 179 24.09 -23.14 3.52
N LEU A 180 24.72 -22.12 4.11
CA LEU A 180 25.61 -22.29 5.27
C LEU A 180 24.91 -22.94 6.47
N ARG A 181 23.70 -22.48 6.81
CA ARG A 181 22.88 -23.10 7.87
C ARG A 181 22.57 -24.58 7.61
N LYS A 182 22.25 -24.93 6.35
CA LYS A 182 21.99 -26.33 5.96
C LYS A 182 23.24 -27.20 6.03
N GLN A 183 24.41 -26.67 5.70
CA GLN A 183 25.69 -27.38 5.78
C GLN A 183 26.09 -27.64 7.24
N GLN A 184 25.99 -26.62 8.11
CA GLN A 184 26.25 -26.78 9.55
C GLN A 184 25.32 -27.80 10.20
N TRP A 185 24.05 -27.83 9.81
CA TRP A 185 23.09 -28.82 10.32
C TRP A 185 23.40 -30.26 9.88
N LYS A 186 23.93 -30.45 8.66
CA LYS A 186 24.32 -31.77 8.15
C LYS A 186 25.66 -32.29 8.70
N GLY A 187 26.57 -31.40 9.09
CA GLY A 187 27.89 -31.77 9.63
C GLY A 187 27.90 -32.08 11.14
N GLY A 188 26.78 -31.88 11.83
CA GLY A 188 26.62 -32.18 13.27
C GLY A 188 25.88 -33.49 13.56
N ARG A 189 25.78 -34.41 12.60
CA ARG A 189 25.25 -35.78 12.75
C ARG A 189 26.34 -36.79 12.46
#